data_AF-A0A964L5W4-F1
#
_entry.id   AF-A0A964L5W4-F1
#
_cell.length_a   1.000
_cell.length_b   1.000
_cell.length_c   1.000
_cell.angle_alpha   90.00
_cell.angle_beta   90.00
_cell.angle_gamma   90.00
#
_symmetry.space_group_name_H-M   'P 1'
#
loop_
_entity.id
_entity.type
_entity.pdbx_description
1 polymer ?
#
loop_
_entity_poly.entity_id
_entity_poly.type
_entity_poly.pdbx_seq_one_letter_code
_entity_poly.pdbx_strand_id
1 'polypeptide(L)'
;MNPPDLDADTLRRQLLTHLRHARSAGVEWLPVGTPLEVTAAASPAASPGSDAGRFDITEAPLNAGSRLSLDERRLGLQTLADEVKACTRCTELCSTRTQTVFADGKPGAEVCFIGEAPGADEDAQGVPFVGEAGQLLNRIIAACGFQRAEVYICNVLKCRPPGNRQPLASEGANCREFLDRQLELIAPRYIVALGGCAATNLLQTTLSLGKLRGRFHDYKGITVLVTYHPAFLLPHRSPEKKRDLWEDMKMLLQKMGRPIPTAASRAP
;
A
#
# COMPACT_ATOMS: atom_id res chain seq x y z
N MET A 1 -30.87 4.92 -2.86
CA MET A 1 -31.06 3.73 -2.00
C MET A 1 -30.61 4.13 -0.61
N ASN A 2 -31.54 4.21 0.35
CA ASN A 2 -31.17 4.44 1.75
C ASN A 2 -30.41 3.21 2.28
N PRO A 3 -29.40 3.38 3.14
CA PRO A 3 -28.74 2.25 3.80
C PRO A 3 -29.78 1.45 4.59
N PRO A 4 -29.64 0.12 4.67
CA PRO A 4 -30.57 -0.70 5.43
C PRO A 4 -30.54 -0.25 6.90
N ASP A 5 -31.70 0.10 7.44
CA ASP A 5 -31.89 0.37 8.86
C ASP A 5 -31.30 -0.81 9.65
N LEU A 6 -30.22 -0.56 10.38
CA LEU A 6 -29.63 -1.53 11.29
C LEU A 6 -30.61 -1.73 12.44
N ASP A 7 -31.48 -2.73 12.27
CA ASP A 7 -32.44 -3.16 13.28
C ASP A 7 -31.70 -3.45 14.61
N ALA A 8 -32.27 -2.97 15.72
CA ALA A 8 -31.69 -3.08 17.05
C ALA A 8 -31.41 -4.54 17.47
N ASP A 9 -32.22 -5.51 17.02
CA ASP A 9 -32.01 -6.93 17.28
C ASP A 9 -30.82 -7.48 16.48
N THR A 10 -30.60 -7.00 15.26
CA THR A 10 -29.42 -7.37 14.47
C THR A 10 -28.14 -6.83 15.13
N LEU A 11 -28.17 -5.57 15.59
CA LEU A 11 -27.06 -4.97 16.32
C LEU A 11 -26.77 -5.74 17.62
N ARG A 12 -27.82 -6.08 18.37
CA ARG A 12 -27.72 -6.85 19.62
C ARG A 12 -27.13 -8.23 19.40
N ARG A 13 -27.53 -8.94 18.34
CA ARG A 13 -26.97 -10.27 17.97
C ARG A 13 -25.49 -10.18 17.60
N GLN A 14 -25.10 -9.17 16.82
CA GLN A 14 -23.71 -8.93 16.45
C GLN A 14 -22.85 -8.61 17.68
N LEU A 15 -23.35 -7.74 18.57
CA LEU A 15 -22.65 -7.37 19.81
C LEU A 15 -22.45 -8.60 20.72
N LEU A 16 -23.49 -9.41 20.92
CA LEU A 16 -23.40 -10.63 21.73
C LEU A 16 -22.42 -11.64 21.16
N THR A 17 -22.35 -11.76 19.83
CA THR A 17 -21.40 -12.66 19.15
C THR A 17 -19.96 -12.18 19.36
N HIS A 18 -19.74 -10.87 19.22
CA HIS A 18 -18.46 -10.24 19.47
C HIS A 18 -17.99 -10.40 20.93
N LEU A 19 -18.88 -10.19 21.91
CA LEU A 19 -18.57 -10.37 23.33
C LEU A 19 -18.21 -11.82 23.69
N ARG A 20 -18.86 -12.80 23.05
CA ARG A 20 -18.49 -14.23 23.23
C ARG A 20 -17.11 -14.54 22.68
N HIS A 21 -16.77 -14.00 21.51
CA HIS A 21 -15.43 -14.15 20.93
C HIS A 21 -14.37 -13.49 21.81
N ALA A 22 -14.62 -12.27 22.31
CA ALA A 22 -13.72 -11.58 23.23
C ALA A 22 -13.47 -12.41 24.50
N ARG A 23 -14.52 -13.00 25.08
CA ARG A 23 -14.39 -13.89 26.24
C ARG A 23 -13.59 -15.15 25.94
N SER A 24 -13.79 -15.78 24.78
CA SER A 24 -12.98 -16.95 24.37
C SER A 24 -11.52 -16.60 24.10
N ALA A 25 -11.23 -15.34 23.76
CA ALA A 25 -9.89 -14.81 23.59
C ALA A 25 -9.24 -14.33 24.90
N GLY A 26 -9.86 -14.61 26.06
CA GLY A 26 -9.30 -14.30 27.39
C GLY A 26 -9.54 -12.87 27.87
N VAL A 27 -10.44 -12.11 27.22
CA VAL A 27 -10.84 -10.78 27.69
C VAL A 27 -11.83 -10.92 28.83
N GLU A 28 -11.37 -10.72 30.06
CA GLU A 28 -12.19 -10.85 31.28
C GLU A 28 -12.93 -9.56 31.67
N TRP A 29 -12.48 -8.41 31.20
CA TRP A 29 -13.10 -7.11 31.49
C TRP A 29 -13.02 -6.14 30.32
N LEU A 30 -14.08 -5.35 30.11
CA LEU A 30 -14.14 -4.26 29.13
C LEU A 30 -14.23 -2.92 29.87
N PRO A 31 -13.41 -1.92 29.50
CA PRO A 31 -13.52 -0.59 30.08
C PRO A 31 -14.86 0.04 29.74
N VAL A 32 -15.54 0.59 30.75
CA VAL A 32 -16.75 1.38 30.53
C VAL A 32 -16.33 2.67 29.84
N GLY A 33 -16.57 2.73 28.53
CA GLY A 33 -16.38 3.93 27.74
C GLY A 33 -17.42 5.00 28.06
N THR A 34 -17.04 6.26 27.88
CA THR A 34 -17.96 7.40 27.99
C THR A 34 -19.12 7.23 27.01
N PRO A 35 -20.38 7.43 27.41
CA PRO A 35 -21.52 7.34 26.50
C PRO A 35 -21.34 8.30 25.32
N LEU A 36 -21.48 7.79 24.10
CA LEU A 36 -21.49 8.63 22.90
C LEU A 36 -22.82 9.36 22.83
N GLU A 37 -22.79 10.69 22.95
CA GLU A 37 -23.95 11.54 22.69
C GLU A 37 -24.24 11.56 21.18
N VAL A 38 -25.41 11.03 20.81
CA VAL A 38 -25.89 11.07 19.43
C VAL A 38 -26.71 12.35 19.25
N THR A 39 -26.13 13.39 18.66
CA THR A 39 -26.89 14.57 18.23
C THR A 39 -27.48 14.34 16.83
N ALA A 40 -28.80 14.49 16.73
CA ALA A 40 -29.53 14.35 15.48
C ALA A 40 -29.16 15.46 14.48
N ALA A 41 -28.86 15.07 13.24
CA ALA A 41 -28.49 15.97 12.17
C ALA A 41 -29.64 16.92 11.79
N ALA A 42 -29.38 18.23 11.80
CA ALA A 42 -30.26 19.22 11.18
C ALA A 42 -30.03 19.28 9.66
N SER A 43 -31.10 19.27 8.88
CA SER A 43 -31.09 19.42 7.42
C SER A 43 -30.69 20.84 6.99
N PRO A 44 -29.91 21.01 5.90
CA PRO A 44 -29.65 22.32 5.35
C PRO A 44 -30.74 22.76 4.36
N ALA A 45 -31.23 23.98 4.55
CA ALA A 45 -32.10 24.69 3.60
C ALA A 45 -31.29 25.49 2.56
N ALA A 46 -31.97 25.79 1.47
CA ALA A 46 -31.52 26.33 0.18
C ALA A 46 -30.58 27.56 0.16
N SER A 47 -29.78 27.60 -0.91
CA SER A 47 -29.02 28.76 -1.43
C SER A 47 -29.92 29.93 -1.86
N PRO A 48 -29.39 31.15 -2.02
CA PRO A 48 -28.90 31.53 -3.35
C PRO A 48 -27.70 32.51 -3.35
N GLY A 49 -27.03 32.65 -4.50
CA GLY A 49 -26.20 33.83 -4.79
C GLY A 49 -24.95 33.54 -5.62
N SER A 50 -25.05 33.82 -6.91
CA SER A 50 -23.96 33.89 -7.88
C SER A 50 -22.92 34.95 -7.54
N ASP A 51 -21.63 34.60 -7.61
CA ASP A 51 -20.63 35.44 -8.30
C ASP A 51 -19.39 34.63 -8.66
N ALA A 52 -18.73 35.07 -9.72
CA ALA A 52 -17.57 34.48 -10.35
C ALA A 52 -16.35 34.41 -9.43
N GLY A 53 -15.63 33.28 -9.47
CA GLY A 53 -14.34 33.16 -8.82
C GLY A 53 -13.83 31.73 -8.79
N ARG A 54 -13.00 31.38 -9.78
CA ARG A 54 -11.85 30.46 -9.69
C ARG A 54 -12.06 29.26 -8.75
N PHE A 55 -12.41 28.10 -9.32
CA PHE A 55 -12.29 26.82 -8.62
C PHE A 55 -10.82 26.53 -8.35
N ASP A 56 -10.34 26.97 -7.19
CA ASP A 56 -9.10 26.49 -6.60
C ASP A 56 -9.42 25.14 -5.96
N ILE A 57 -9.26 24.07 -6.73
CA ILE A 57 -9.18 22.72 -6.18
C ILE A 57 -7.83 22.64 -5.48
N THR A 58 -7.76 23.10 -4.23
CA THR A 58 -6.64 22.78 -3.38
C THR A 58 -6.76 21.30 -3.01
N GLU A 59 -6.07 20.46 -3.78
CA GLU A 59 -5.84 19.06 -3.44
C GLU A 59 -5.29 19.00 -2.01
N ALA A 60 -6.06 18.42 -1.09
CA ALA A 60 -5.57 18.12 0.24
C ALA A 60 -4.38 17.13 0.10
N PRO A 61 -3.19 17.43 0.64
CA PRO A 61 -2.06 16.51 0.56
C PRO A 61 -2.38 15.22 1.31
N LEU A 62 -1.95 14.05 0.80
CA LEU A 62 -2.17 12.72 1.40
C LEU A 62 -1.54 12.52 2.80
N ASN A 63 -0.97 13.57 3.37
CA ASN A 63 -0.73 13.66 4.81
C ASN A 63 -2.03 13.72 5.63
N ALA A 64 -3.21 13.41 5.07
CA ALA A 64 -4.41 13.16 5.87
C ALA A 64 -4.18 12.02 6.88
N GLY A 65 -3.52 10.94 6.47
CA GLY A 65 -3.11 9.88 7.39
C GLY A 65 -2.12 10.37 8.45
N SER A 66 -1.31 11.40 8.17
CA SER A 66 -0.38 11.99 9.14
C SER A 66 -1.08 12.54 10.39
N ARG A 67 -2.37 12.87 10.29
CA ARG A 67 -3.23 13.37 11.38
C ARG A 67 -3.81 12.26 12.26
N LEU A 68 -3.83 11.02 11.77
CA LEU A 68 -4.25 9.84 12.53
C LEU A 68 -3.10 9.34 13.40
N SER A 69 -3.42 8.83 14.58
CA SER A 69 -2.50 8.05 15.41
C SER A 69 -2.06 6.78 14.69
N LEU A 70 -0.92 6.20 15.11
CA LEU A 70 -0.42 4.95 14.52
C LEU A 70 -1.39 3.77 14.73
N ASP A 71 -2.18 3.79 15.81
CA ASP A 71 -3.17 2.74 16.10
C ASP A 71 -4.40 2.87 15.20
N GLU A 72 -4.89 4.08 14.97
CA GLU A 72 -5.96 4.34 14.00
C GLU A 72 -5.54 3.95 12.58
N ARG A 73 -4.31 4.27 12.18
CA ARG A 73 -3.76 3.84 10.88
C ARG A 73 -3.67 2.32 10.79
N ARG A 74 -3.21 1.65 11.86
CA ARG A 74 -3.13 0.19 11.90
C ARG A 74 -4.51 -0.45 11.76
N LEU A 75 -5.50 0.07 12.47
CA LEU A 75 -6.88 -0.38 12.35
C LEU A 75 -7.45 -0.14 10.95
N GLY A 76 -7.21 1.04 10.37
CA GLY A 76 -7.61 1.36 9.00
C GLY A 76 -6.99 0.42 7.97
N LEU A 77 -5.70 0.07 8.13
CA LEU A 77 -5.02 -0.90 7.27
C LEU A 77 -5.60 -2.31 7.41
N GLN A 78 -5.98 -2.71 8.63
CA GLN A 78 -6.64 -4.00 8.86
C GLN A 78 -8.00 -4.05 8.15
N THR A 79 -8.84 -3.03 8.34
CA THR A 79 -10.13 -2.91 7.64
C THR A 79 -9.95 -2.95 6.12
N LEU A 80 -8.95 -2.22 5.60
CA LEU A 80 -8.65 -2.21 4.17
C LEU A 80 -8.17 -3.59 3.67
N ALA A 81 -7.40 -4.32 4.47
CA ALA A 81 -6.98 -5.69 4.14
C ALA A 81 -8.17 -6.65 4.06
N ASP A 82 -9.15 -6.51 4.95
CA ASP A 82 -10.38 -7.31 4.95
C ASP A 82 -11.26 -6.99 3.74
N GLU A 83 -11.39 -5.72 3.35
CA GLU A 83 -12.05 -5.31 2.11
C GLU A 83 -11.36 -5.91 0.87
N VAL A 84 -10.03 -5.87 0.83
CA VAL A 84 -9.23 -6.47 -0.26
C VAL A 84 -9.47 -7.98 -0.34
N LYS A 85 -9.51 -8.67 0.81
CA LYS A 85 -9.77 -10.12 0.87
C LYS A 85 -11.13 -10.50 0.29
N ALA A 86 -12.15 -9.65 0.51
CA ALA A 86 -13.50 -9.82 -0.03
C ALA A 86 -13.66 -9.34 -1.48
N CYS A 87 -12.64 -8.71 -2.08
CA CYS A 87 -12.75 -8.08 -3.39
C CYS A 87 -13.03 -9.08 -4.52
N THR A 88 -14.00 -8.74 -5.39
CA THR A 88 -14.42 -9.50 -6.58
C THR A 88 -14.35 -8.69 -7.88
N ARG A 89 -13.69 -7.52 -7.88
CA ARG A 89 -13.67 -6.58 -9.04
C ARG A 89 -13.02 -7.13 -10.31
N CYS A 90 -12.17 -8.16 -10.19
CA CYS A 90 -11.47 -8.80 -11.32
C CYS A 90 -11.80 -10.28 -11.37
N THR A 91 -12.82 -10.69 -12.13
CA THR A 91 -13.34 -12.07 -12.15
C THR A 91 -12.24 -13.13 -12.31
N GLU A 92 -11.33 -12.96 -13.27
CA GLU A 92 -10.24 -13.92 -13.52
C GLU A 92 -9.30 -14.03 -12.32
N LEU A 93 -8.74 -12.91 -11.85
CA LEU A 93 -7.83 -12.90 -10.69
C LEU A 93 -8.47 -13.48 -9.43
N CYS A 94 -9.75 -13.21 -9.20
CA CYS A 94 -10.48 -13.70 -8.04
C CYS A 94 -10.74 -15.20 -8.11
N SER A 95 -10.94 -15.74 -9.32
CA SER A 95 -11.19 -17.17 -9.54
C SER A 95 -9.92 -18.03 -9.44
N THR A 96 -8.73 -17.44 -9.62
CA THR A 96 -7.47 -18.18 -9.70
C THR A 96 -6.52 -17.97 -8.52
N ARG A 97 -6.69 -16.89 -7.74
CA ARG A 97 -5.86 -16.66 -6.54
C ARG A 97 -6.13 -17.71 -5.47
N THR A 98 -5.10 -18.07 -4.73
CA THR A 98 -5.27 -18.82 -3.47
C THR A 98 -5.73 -17.87 -2.37
N GLN A 99 -5.12 -16.69 -2.30
CA GLN A 99 -5.47 -15.63 -1.36
C GLN A 99 -4.97 -14.28 -1.87
N THR A 100 -5.41 -13.21 -1.23
CA THR A 100 -4.87 -11.88 -1.51
C THR A 100 -3.55 -11.66 -0.81
N VAL A 101 -2.70 -10.84 -1.42
CA VAL A 101 -1.40 -10.43 -0.87
C VAL A 101 -1.45 -8.93 -0.66
N PHE A 102 -1.73 -8.53 0.58
CA PHE A 102 -2.02 -7.13 0.89
C PHE A 102 -0.75 -6.28 0.98
N ALA A 103 0.15 -6.65 1.91
CA ALA A 103 1.38 -5.94 2.23
C ALA A 103 2.22 -6.70 3.28
N ASP A 104 3.45 -6.24 3.49
CA ASP A 104 4.31 -6.53 4.64
C ASP A 104 4.92 -5.21 5.13
N GLY A 105 4.84 -4.93 6.43
CA GLY A 105 5.29 -3.68 7.03
C GLY A 105 4.29 -3.06 8.01
N LYS A 106 4.66 -1.93 8.59
CA LYS A 106 3.88 -1.22 9.63
C LYS A 106 3.48 0.18 9.15
N PRO A 107 2.37 0.76 9.63
CA PRO A 107 2.05 2.16 9.37
C PRO A 107 3.18 3.07 9.87
N GLY A 108 3.40 4.20 9.19
CA GLY A 108 4.47 5.13 9.52
C GLY A 108 5.86 4.75 9.00
N ALA A 109 5.98 3.66 8.22
CA ALA A 109 7.21 3.36 7.51
C ALA A 109 7.60 4.52 6.57
N GLU A 110 8.85 4.99 6.67
CA GLU A 110 9.30 6.15 5.90
C GLU A 110 9.43 5.84 4.40
N VAL A 111 9.75 4.59 4.06
CA VAL A 111 9.95 4.10 2.69
C VAL A 111 8.96 2.98 2.38
N CYS A 112 8.26 3.12 1.25
CA CYS A 112 7.37 2.10 0.71
C CYS A 112 7.90 1.57 -0.64
N PHE A 113 8.12 0.26 -0.73
CA PHE A 113 8.46 -0.45 -1.97
C PHE A 113 7.18 -0.99 -2.61
N ILE A 114 6.95 -0.66 -3.88
CA ILE A 114 5.74 -1.05 -4.61
C ILE A 114 6.13 -1.84 -5.86
N GLY A 115 5.74 -3.11 -5.90
CA GLY A 115 5.88 -3.97 -7.08
C GLY A 115 4.63 -4.04 -7.95
N GLU A 116 4.66 -4.95 -8.92
CA GLU A 116 3.62 -5.13 -9.93
C GLU A 116 2.43 -5.93 -9.41
N ALA A 117 2.65 -7.21 -9.12
CA ALA A 117 1.63 -8.15 -8.67
C ALA A 117 2.28 -9.31 -7.89
N PRO A 118 1.50 -10.07 -7.11
CA PRO A 118 1.99 -11.28 -6.43
C PRO A 118 2.40 -12.36 -7.43
N GLY A 119 3.47 -13.09 -7.12
CA GLY A 119 3.85 -14.34 -7.80
C GLY A 119 3.22 -15.55 -7.13
N ALA A 120 3.69 -16.75 -7.51
CA ALA A 120 3.15 -18.02 -7.00
C ALA A 120 3.42 -18.21 -5.51
N ASP A 121 4.65 -17.93 -5.07
CA ASP A 121 5.05 -18.09 -3.66
C ASP A 121 4.32 -17.08 -2.78
N GLU A 122 4.16 -15.85 -3.27
CA GLU A 122 3.41 -14.79 -2.59
C GLU A 122 1.92 -15.17 -2.46
N ASP A 123 1.29 -15.65 -3.53
CA ASP A 123 -0.10 -16.11 -3.49
C ASP A 123 -0.29 -17.26 -2.51
N ALA A 124 0.64 -18.22 -2.48
CA ALA A 124 0.58 -19.35 -1.54
C ALA A 124 0.75 -18.91 -0.07
N GLN A 125 1.54 -17.87 0.20
CA GLN A 125 1.90 -17.46 1.58
C GLN A 125 1.15 -16.22 2.09
N GLY A 126 0.58 -15.40 1.21
CA GLY A 126 -0.14 -14.18 1.58
C GLY A 126 0.80 -12.99 1.86
N VAL A 127 2.11 -13.18 1.65
CA VAL A 127 3.16 -12.22 1.98
C VAL A 127 3.86 -11.77 0.68
N PRO A 128 4.02 -10.47 0.43
CA PRO A 128 4.63 -9.97 -0.80
C PRO A 128 6.14 -10.22 -0.81
N PHE A 129 6.70 -10.46 -2.00
CA PHE A 129 8.15 -10.59 -2.21
C PHE A 129 8.80 -11.64 -1.29
N VAL A 130 8.34 -12.90 -1.38
CA VAL A 130 8.90 -14.05 -0.66
C VAL A 130 9.65 -15.03 -1.58
N GLY A 131 9.34 -15.03 -2.88
CA GLY A 131 10.05 -15.84 -3.88
C GLY A 131 11.43 -15.31 -4.24
N GLU A 132 12.04 -15.80 -5.32
CA GLU A 132 13.43 -15.47 -5.72
C GLU A 132 13.67 -13.95 -5.88
N ALA A 133 12.72 -13.26 -6.54
CA ALA A 133 12.75 -11.80 -6.69
C ALA A 133 12.66 -11.08 -5.34
N GLY A 134 11.88 -11.64 -4.40
CA GLY A 134 11.75 -11.13 -3.04
C GLY A 134 13.02 -11.29 -2.22
N GLN A 135 13.72 -12.41 -2.36
CA GLN A 135 15.03 -12.60 -1.73
C GLN A 135 16.07 -11.60 -2.25
N LEU A 136 16.01 -11.25 -3.55
CA LEU A 136 16.85 -10.17 -4.07
C LEU A 136 16.44 -8.80 -3.50
N LEU A 137 15.15 -8.51 -3.38
CA LEU A 137 14.67 -7.29 -2.73
C LEU A 137 15.17 -7.18 -1.29
N ASN A 138 15.13 -8.27 -0.52
CA ASN A 138 15.65 -8.31 0.85
C ASN A 138 17.14 -7.92 0.90
N ARG A 139 17.95 -8.42 -0.03
CA ARG A 139 19.37 -8.04 -0.14
C ARG A 139 19.56 -6.57 -0.52
N ILE A 140 18.69 -6.02 -1.37
CA ILE A 140 18.71 -4.59 -1.75
C ILE A 140 18.38 -3.72 -0.54
N ILE A 141 17.31 -4.04 0.19
CA ILE A 141 16.87 -3.35 1.41
C ILE A 141 18.01 -3.36 2.45
N ALA A 142 18.59 -4.53 2.71
CA ALA A 142 19.73 -4.68 3.62
C ALA A 142 20.96 -3.89 3.15
N ALA A 143 21.26 -3.90 1.86
CA ALA A 143 22.38 -3.13 1.29
C ALA A 143 22.18 -1.61 1.44
N CYS A 144 20.94 -1.15 1.58
CA CYS A 144 20.61 0.26 1.85
C CYS A 144 20.62 0.60 3.35
N GLY A 145 20.97 -0.36 4.23
CA GLY A 145 20.98 -0.15 5.68
C GLY A 145 19.58 -0.08 6.29
N PHE A 146 18.60 -0.76 5.68
CA PHE A 146 17.27 -0.97 6.27
C PHE A 146 17.11 -2.44 6.66
N GLN A 147 16.34 -2.68 7.71
CA GLN A 147 15.72 -3.96 7.95
C GLN A 147 14.39 -4.03 7.21
N ARG A 148 13.98 -5.22 6.77
CA ARG A 148 12.69 -5.42 6.10
C ARG A 148 11.51 -4.91 6.95
N ALA A 149 11.58 -5.05 8.27
CA ALA A 149 10.54 -4.60 9.20
C ALA A 149 10.45 -3.07 9.35
N GLU A 150 11.45 -2.31 8.89
CA GLU A 150 11.45 -0.84 8.92
C GLU A 150 10.80 -0.21 7.69
N VAL A 151 10.56 -1.01 6.64
CA VAL A 151 10.00 -0.54 5.37
C VAL A 151 8.61 -1.13 5.17
N TYR A 152 7.85 -0.54 4.25
CA TYR A 152 6.58 -1.10 3.82
C TYR A 152 6.72 -1.69 2.42
N ILE A 153 6.19 -2.87 2.17
CA ILE A 153 6.29 -3.57 0.89
C ILE A 153 4.89 -3.99 0.45
N CYS A 154 4.50 -3.61 -0.75
CA CYS A 154 3.26 -4.06 -1.36
C CYS A 154 3.36 -4.12 -2.88
N ASN A 155 2.26 -4.48 -3.54
CA ASN A 155 2.13 -4.47 -4.99
C ASN A 155 0.95 -3.60 -5.42
N VAL A 156 0.94 -3.15 -6.68
CA VAL A 156 -0.22 -2.50 -7.30
C VAL A 156 -1.43 -3.43 -7.25
N LEU A 157 -1.29 -4.65 -7.79
CA LEU A 157 -2.32 -5.68 -7.68
C LEU A 157 -2.20 -6.41 -6.33
N LYS A 158 -3.35 -6.81 -5.78
CA LYS A 158 -3.43 -7.62 -4.55
C LYS A 158 -3.69 -9.11 -4.81
N CYS A 159 -3.80 -9.50 -6.07
CA CYS A 159 -4.07 -10.87 -6.52
C CYS A 159 -3.08 -11.25 -7.61
N ARG A 160 -2.65 -12.51 -7.62
CA ARG A 160 -1.77 -13.07 -8.64
C ARG A 160 -2.48 -13.24 -9.98
N PRO A 161 -1.94 -12.70 -11.10
CA PRO A 161 -2.41 -13.03 -12.44
C PRO A 161 -2.13 -14.49 -12.82
N PRO A 162 -3.04 -15.17 -13.54
CA PRO A 162 -2.83 -16.55 -13.98
C PRO A 162 -1.52 -16.73 -14.73
N GLY A 163 -0.76 -17.77 -14.39
CA GLY A 163 0.53 -18.04 -15.02
C GLY A 163 1.59 -16.95 -14.80
N ASN A 164 1.43 -16.06 -13.82
CA ASN A 164 2.28 -14.89 -13.60
C ASN A 164 2.38 -13.98 -14.84
N ARG A 165 1.31 -13.91 -15.66
CA ARG A 165 1.25 -12.96 -16.77
C ARG A 165 1.33 -11.52 -16.27
N GLN A 166 1.67 -10.60 -17.17
CA GLN A 166 1.58 -9.17 -16.85
C GLN A 166 0.12 -8.78 -16.53
N PRO A 167 -0.09 -7.90 -15.52
CA PRO A 167 -1.38 -7.31 -15.24
C PRO A 167 -1.93 -6.54 -16.44
N LEU A 168 -3.24 -6.64 -16.62
CA LEU A 168 -3.97 -5.79 -17.54
C LEU A 168 -4.15 -4.40 -16.92
N ALA A 169 -4.26 -3.38 -17.77
CA ALA A 169 -4.51 -2.01 -17.33
C ALA A 169 -5.80 -1.89 -16.49
N SER A 170 -6.86 -2.64 -16.85
CA SER A 170 -8.12 -2.69 -16.09
C SER A 170 -7.95 -3.30 -14.70
N GLU A 171 -7.06 -4.29 -14.54
CA GLU A 171 -6.79 -4.91 -13.24
C GLU A 171 -6.07 -3.96 -12.30
N GLY A 172 -5.11 -3.19 -12.84
CA GLY A 172 -4.45 -2.10 -12.13
C GLY A 172 -5.44 -1.01 -11.71
N ALA A 173 -6.30 -0.58 -12.63
CA ALA A 173 -7.36 0.40 -12.35
C ALA A 173 -8.32 -0.07 -11.26
N ASN A 174 -8.74 -1.34 -11.28
CA ASN A 174 -9.63 -1.92 -10.27
C ASN A 174 -9.01 -1.96 -8.87
N CYS A 175 -7.69 -2.18 -8.77
CA CYS A 175 -6.95 -2.18 -7.50
C CYS A 175 -6.50 -0.79 -7.04
N ARG A 176 -6.60 0.24 -7.90
CA ARG A 176 -6.01 1.56 -7.66
C ARG A 176 -6.51 2.21 -6.37
N GLU A 177 -7.82 2.13 -6.10
CA GLU A 177 -8.43 2.68 -4.89
C GLU A 177 -7.83 2.07 -3.61
N PHE A 178 -7.58 0.76 -3.60
CA PHE A 178 -6.95 0.10 -2.47
C PHE A 178 -5.52 0.57 -2.26
N LEU A 179 -4.75 0.76 -3.34
CA LEU A 179 -3.39 1.28 -3.24
C LEU A 179 -3.37 2.70 -2.70
N ASP A 180 -4.28 3.57 -3.17
CA ASP A 180 -4.35 4.97 -2.74
C ASP A 180 -4.71 5.08 -1.26
N ARG A 181 -5.78 4.40 -0.82
CA ARG A 181 -6.16 4.32 0.60
C ARG A 181 -5.06 3.70 1.47
N GLN A 182 -4.36 2.69 0.95
CA GLN A 182 -3.24 2.08 1.64
C GLN A 182 -2.09 3.08 1.83
N LEU A 183 -1.72 3.84 0.81
CA LEU A 183 -0.67 4.87 0.90
C LEU A 183 -1.06 6.03 1.82
N GLU A 184 -2.33 6.43 1.83
CA GLU A 184 -2.85 7.41 2.80
C GLU A 184 -2.65 6.94 4.24
N LEU A 185 -3.00 5.68 4.53
CA LEU A 185 -2.88 5.12 5.87
C LEU A 185 -1.42 4.86 6.30
N ILE A 186 -0.53 4.51 5.36
CA ILE A 186 0.89 4.34 5.67
C ILE A 186 1.55 5.71 5.88
N ALA A 187 1.19 6.69 5.05
CA ALA A 187 1.79 8.01 4.93
C ALA A 187 3.33 7.98 4.82
N PRO A 188 3.91 7.29 3.80
CA PRO A 188 5.35 7.24 3.62
C PRO A 188 5.87 8.57 3.08
N ARG A 189 7.16 8.87 3.33
CA ARG A 189 7.84 10.03 2.74
C ARG A 189 8.41 9.71 1.36
N TYR A 190 8.76 8.44 1.14
CA TYR A 190 9.38 7.97 -0.09
C TYR A 190 8.70 6.71 -0.61
N ILE A 191 8.51 6.63 -1.92
CA ILE A 191 8.10 5.41 -2.63
C ILE A 191 9.23 4.97 -3.55
N VAL A 192 9.52 3.67 -3.56
CA VAL A 192 10.35 3.01 -4.56
C VAL A 192 9.45 2.15 -5.44
N ALA A 193 9.15 2.64 -6.64
CA ALA A 193 8.36 1.89 -7.62
C ALA A 193 9.27 0.91 -8.40
N LEU A 194 9.01 -0.38 -8.22
CA LEU A 194 9.82 -1.48 -8.75
C LEU A 194 9.28 -1.90 -10.13
N GLY A 195 9.96 -1.48 -11.19
CA GLY A 195 9.62 -1.83 -12.57
C GLY A 195 8.62 -0.91 -13.25
N GLY A 196 8.43 -1.16 -14.55
CA GLY A 196 7.59 -0.33 -15.41
C GLY A 196 6.13 -0.34 -14.99
N CYS A 197 5.54 -1.52 -14.74
CA CYS A 197 4.13 -1.64 -14.41
C CYS A 197 3.77 -0.90 -13.11
N ALA A 198 4.60 -1.04 -12.06
CA ALA A 198 4.41 -0.31 -10.81
C ALA A 198 4.47 1.20 -11.03
N ALA A 199 5.47 1.66 -11.79
CA ALA A 199 5.68 3.08 -12.06
C ALA A 199 4.55 3.69 -12.92
N THR A 200 4.11 3.01 -13.99
CA THR A 200 3.06 3.51 -14.87
C THR A 200 1.70 3.55 -14.19
N ASN A 201 1.36 2.54 -13.36
CA ASN A 201 0.13 2.54 -12.57
C ASN A 201 0.14 3.60 -11.46
N LEU A 202 1.27 3.79 -10.78
CA LEU A 202 1.36 4.79 -9.71
C LEU A 202 1.32 6.22 -10.28
N LEU A 203 2.21 6.51 -11.24
CA LEU A 203 2.41 7.84 -11.81
C LEU A 203 1.43 8.20 -12.93
N GLN A 204 0.54 7.28 -13.32
CA GLN A 204 -0.45 7.47 -14.40
C GLN A 204 0.20 7.98 -15.69
N THR A 205 1.27 7.31 -16.11
CA THR A 205 2.11 7.71 -17.24
C THR A 205 2.32 6.57 -18.22
N THR A 206 2.56 6.90 -19.49
CA THR A 206 2.91 5.96 -20.56
C THR A 206 4.41 5.94 -20.87
N LEU A 207 5.22 6.68 -20.11
CA LEU A 207 6.67 6.72 -20.29
C LEU A 207 7.31 5.36 -19.99
N SER A 208 8.34 5.02 -20.77
CA SER A 208 9.10 3.79 -20.55
C SER A 208 9.93 3.85 -19.27
N LEU A 209 10.23 2.69 -18.69
CA LEU A 209 11.04 2.57 -17.48
C LEU A 209 12.37 3.33 -17.57
N GLY A 210 13.08 3.22 -18.70
CA GLY A 210 14.34 3.93 -18.90
C GLY A 210 14.22 5.46 -18.84
N LYS A 211 13.07 6.03 -19.25
CA LYS A 211 12.80 7.47 -19.11
C LYS A 211 12.41 7.84 -17.68
N LEU A 212 11.85 6.93 -16.90
CA LEU A 212 11.39 7.22 -15.53
C LEU A 212 12.49 7.10 -14.48
N ARG A 213 13.48 6.23 -14.68
CA ARG A 213 14.60 6.02 -13.75
C ARG A 213 15.59 7.20 -13.73
N GLY A 214 16.45 7.24 -12.70
CA GLY A 214 17.51 8.24 -12.57
C GLY A 214 17.03 9.66 -12.23
N ARG A 215 15.78 9.80 -11.77
CA ARG A 215 15.18 11.06 -11.31
C ARG A 215 14.08 10.79 -10.29
N PHE A 216 13.73 11.82 -9.53
CA PHE A 216 12.58 11.80 -8.63
C PHE A 216 11.33 12.28 -9.34
N HIS A 217 10.20 11.71 -8.94
CA HIS A 217 8.85 12.13 -9.31
C HIS A 217 8.08 12.47 -8.04
N ASP A 218 6.91 13.07 -8.21
CA ASP A 218 5.97 13.32 -7.12
C ASP A 218 4.74 12.45 -7.29
N TYR A 219 4.26 11.91 -6.18
CA TYR A 219 2.95 11.29 -6.10
C TYR A 219 2.21 11.88 -4.91
N LYS A 220 1.39 12.92 -5.18
CA LYS A 220 0.55 13.59 -4.19
C LYS A 220 1.37 14.07 -2.95
N GLY A 221 2.56 14.61 -3.19
CA GLY A 221 3.49 15.08 -2.16
C GLY A 221 4.46 14.02 -1.63
N ILE A 222 4.37 12.76 -2.08
CA ILE A 222 5.31 11.69 -1.73
C ILE A 222 6.40 11.63 -2.80
N THR A 223 7.67 11.63 -2.38
CA THR A 223 8.79 11.53 -3.33
C THR A 223 8.87 10.11 -3.89
N VAL A 224 8.78 9.96 -5.21
CA VAL A 224 8.85 8.65 -5.88
C VAL A 224 10.18 8.50 -6.61
N LEU A 225 10.86 7.39 -6.34
CA LEU A 225 11.97 6.90 -7.14
C LEU A 225 11.51 5.67 -7.92
N VAL A 226 11.79 5.65 -9.22
CA VAL A 226 11.51 4.50 -10.08
C VAL A 226 12.81 3.72 -10.30
N THR A 227 12.77 2.39 -10.22
CA THR A 227 13.92 1.53 -10.51
C THR A 227 13.50 0.20 -11.17
N TYR A 228 14.46 -0.68 -11.48
CA TYR A 228 14.19 -2.00 -12.03
C TYR A 228 13.48 -2.91 -11.03
N HIS A 229 12.58 -3.75 -11.53
CA HIS A 229 11.98 -4.80 -10.70
C HIS A 229 13.02 -5.89 -10.36
N PRO A 230 13.09 -6.41 -9.13
CA PRO A 230 14.06 -7.43 -8.75
C PRO A 230 14.04 -8.68 -9.64
N ALA A 231 12.87 -9.10 -10.13
CA ALA A 231 12.75 -10.23 -11.06
C ALA A 231 13.53 -10.02 -12.39
N PHE A 232 13.67 -8.77 -12.85
CA PHE A 232 14.44 -8.45 -14.05
C PHE A 232 15.96 -8.56 -13.82
N LEU A 233 16.40 -8.50 -12.57
CA LEU A 233 17.80 -8.51 -12.16
C LEU A 233 18.31 -9.90 -11.76
N LEU A 234 17.45 -10.93 -11.88
CA LEU A 234 17.83 -12.30 -11.56
C LEU A 234 18.93 -12.79 -12.51
N PRO A 235 19.76 -13.77 -12.08
CA PRO A 235 20.92 -14.22 -12.85
C PRO A 235 20.61 -14.64 -14.29
N HIS A 236 19.44 -15.23 -14.51
CA HIS A 236 18.97 -15.73 -15.81
C HIS A 236 18.23 -14.67 -16.66
N ARG A 237 18.28 -13.40 -16.26
CA ARG A 237 17.66 -12.26 -16.95
C ARG A 237 18.72 -11.19 -17.26
N SER A 238 18.70 -10.06 -16.56
CA SER A 238 19.59 -8.92 -16.79
C SER A 238 20.35 -8.54 -15.51
N PRO A 239 21.24 -9.42 -14.99
CA PRO A 239 21.99 -9.17 -13.77
C PRO A 239 22.92 -7.95 -13.84
N GLU A 240 23.35 -7.56 -15.05
CA GLU A 240 24.17 -6.36 -15.30
C GLU A 240 23.46 -5.06 -14.88
N LYS A 241 22.12 -5.07 -14.84
CA LYS A 241 21.29 -3.94 -14.42
C LYS A 241 21.23 -3.72 -12.91
N LYS A 242 21.87 -4.59 -12.12
CA LYS A 242 22.02 -4.39 -10.67
C LYS A 242 22.80 -3.11 -10.34
N ARG A 243 23.78 -2.74 -11.18
CA ARG A 243 24.52 -1.48 -11.01
C ARG A 243 23.58 -0.29 -11.15
N ASP A 244 22.77 -0.28 -12.19
CA ASP A 244 21.81 0.79 -12.45
C ASP A 244 20.81 0.94 -11.29
N LEU A 245 20.28 -0.17 -10.76
CA LEU A 245 19.42 -0.13 -9.57
C LEU A 245 20.16 0.45 -8.35
N TRP A 246 21.41 0.05 -8.14
CA TRP A 246 22.20 0.56 -7.01
C TRP A 246 22.45 2.06 -7.12
N GLU A 247 22.68 2.60 -8.32
CA GLU A 247 22.77 4.04 -8.53
C GLU A 247 21.47 4.76 -8.12
N ASP A 248 20.29 4.22 -8.48
CA ASP A 248 19.00 4.78 -8.04
C ASP A 248 18.89 4.74 -6.51
N MET A 249 19.24 3.62 -5.87
CA MET A 249 19.15 3.50 -4.40
C MET A 249 20.10 4.47 -3.67
N LYS A 250 21.28 4.74 -4.23
CA LYS A 250 22.17 5.79 -3.70
C LYS A 250 21.53 7.17 -3.79
N MET A 251 20.81 7.48 -4.87
CA MET A 251 20.06 8.74 -4.97
C MET A 251 19.00 8.84 -3.86
N LEU A 252 18.25 7.76 -3.60
CA LEU A 252 17.29 7.72 -2.48
C LEU A 252 17.97 8.00 -1.15
N LEU A 253 19.06 7.29 -0.83
CA LEU A 253 19.78 7.46 0.43
C LEU A 253 20.30 8.89 0.61
N GLN A 254 20.86 9.48 -0.45
CA GLN A 254 21.28 10.89 -0.44
C GLN A 254 20.10 11.83 -0.18
N LYS A 255 18.96 11.60 -0.85
CA LYS A 255 17.74 12.41 -0.67
C LYS A 255 17.15 12.28 0.74
N MET A 256 17.34 11.14 1.39
CA MET A 256 16.98 10.88 2.79
C MET A 256 17.99 11.45 3.79
N GLY A 257 19.15 11.94 3.34
CA GLY A 257 20.25 12.33 4.23
C GLY A 257 20.90 11.14 4.95
N ARG A 258 20.73 9.92 4.42
CA ARG A 258 21.32 8.69 4.98
C ARG A 258 22.71 8.45 4.38
N PRO A 259 23.65 7.89 5.16
CA PRO A 259 24.94 7.49 4.64
C PRO A 259 24.76 6.38 3.60
N ILE A 260 25.56 6.41 2.53
CA ILE A 260 25.62 5.32 1.56
C ILE A 260 26.54 4.24 2.14
N PRO A 261 26.05 3.01 2.39
CA PRO A 261 26.90 1.94 2.88
C PRO A 261 28.02 1.65 1.90
N THR A 262 29.27 1.78 2.36
CA THR A 262 30.45 1.41 1.58
C THR A 262 30.78 -0.07 1.80
N ALA A 263 31.48 -0.68 0.86
CA ALA A 263 31.87 -2.10 0.92
C ALA A 263 32.60 -2.48 2.23
N ALA A 264 33.25 -1.52 2.90
CA ALA A 264 33.98 -1.71 4.17
C ALA A 264 33.09 -1.85 5.41
N SER A 265 31.79 -1.53 5.33
CA SER A 265 30.85 -1.62 6.45
C SER A 265 30.17 -2.98 6.60
N ARG A 266 30.49 -3.94 5.72
CA ARG A 266 29.98 -5.31 5.77
C ARG A 266 30.94 -6.18 6.59
N ALA A 267 30.85 -6.09 7.91
CA ALA A 267 31.44 -7.10 8.80
C ALA A 267 30.70 -8.44 8.62
N PRO A 268 31.39 -9.59 8.79
CA PRO A 268 30.99 -10.90 8.27
C PRO A 268 29.68 -11.45 8.85
#